data_AF-A0A6C0UAB3-F1
#
_entry.id   AF-A0A6C0UAB3-F1
#
_cell.length_a   1.000
_cell.length_b   1.000
_cell.length_c   1.000
_cell.angle_alpha   90.00
_cell.angle_beta   90.00
_cell.angle_gamma   90.00
#
_symmetry.space_group_name_H-M   'P 1'
#
loop_
_entity.id
_entity.type
_entity.pdbx_description
1 polymer ?
#
loop_
_entity_poly.entity_id
_entity_poly.type
_entity_poly.pdbx_seq_one_letter_code
_entity_poly.pdbx_strand_id
1 'polypeptide(L)'
;MCRRDGAAMGLVTAVWSLFGSTTGMLAAGLGAIIVMPIFAVIGAFIGAAILFVIWRLMGSGEDYETAFRCQASVAAIYPVTALLAIVPYLGTIITIAWGAFLLVEASVSVHGRERKTAQIVFGVLAVLMILSNIASERAARQMERRFQDVGQFENMEDMSPEEAGRKMGEFFKGLEESSNRSADGDAD
;
A
#
# COMPACT_ATOMS: atom_id res chain seq x y z
N MET A 1 -41.36 -21.61 5.18
CA MET A 1 -39.91 -21.87 4.96
C MET A 1 -39.14 -20.55 4.69
N CYS A 2 -39.33 -19.48 5.50
CA CYS A 2 -38.86 -18.12 5.16
C CYS A 2 -38.45 -17.28 6.40
N ARG A 3 -37.48 -17.74 7.21
CA ARG A 3 -37.03 -16.95 8.39
C ARG A 3 -35.60 -17.23 8.88
N ARG A 4 -34.70 -17.70 8.03
CA ARG A 4 -33.29 -17.94 8.43
C ARG A 4 -32.30 -16.98 7.75
N ASP A 5 -32.62 -16.47 6.57
CA ASP A 5 -31.71 -15.60 5.80
C ASP A 5 -31.72 -14.14 6.29
N GLY A 6 -32.85 -13.68 6.84
CA GLY A 6 -32.96 -12.31 7.38
C GLY A 6 -32.12 -12.05 8.63
N ALA A 7 -31.86 -13.07 9.45
CA ALA A 7 -31.00 -12.94 10.63
C ALA A 7 -29.51 -12.88 10.23
N ALA A 8 -29.11 -13.68 9.23
CA ALA A 8 -27.75 -13.64 8.68
C ALA A 8 -27.49 -12.30 7.98
N MET A 9 -28.43 -11.85 7.14
CA MET A 9 -28.31 -10.53 6.50
C MET A 9 -28.35 -9.39 7.51
N GLY A 10 -29.19 -9.48 8.55
CA GLY A 10 -29.23 -8.49 9.64
C GLY A 10 -27.94 -8.43 10.46
N LEU A 11 -27.25 -9.56 10.65
CA LEU A 11 -25.95 -9.60 11.31
C LEU A 11 -24.88 -8.98 10.43
N VAL A 12 -24.88 -9.30 9.13
CA VAL A 12 -23.93 -8.73 8.16
C VAL A 12 -24.11 -7.22 8.05
N THR A 13 -25.35 -6.73 7.94
CA THR A 13 -25.62 -5.29 7.90
C THR A 13 -25.29 -4.61 9.22
N ALA A 14 -25.59 -5.21 10.37
CA ALA A 14 -25.22 -4.64 11.68
C ALA A 14 -23.69 -4.56 11.87
N VAL A 15 -22.94 -5.57 11.42
CA VAL A 15 -21.48 -5.55 11.43
C VAL A 15 -20.97 -4.45 10.51
N TRP A 16 -21.51 -4.33 9.30
CA TRP A 16 -21.13 -3.28 8.35
C TRP A 16 -21.48 -1.88 8.86
N SER A 17 -22.65 -1.70 9.48
CA SER A 17 -23.07 -0.44 10.10
C SER A 17 -22.23 -0.09 11.32
N LEU A 18 -21.74 -1.07 12.08
CA LEU A 18 -20.81 -0.83 13.17
C LEU A 18 -19.50 -0.27 12.61
N PHE A 19 -18.88 -0.93 11.63
CA PHE A 19 -17.64 -0.48 10.98
C PHE A 19 -17.80 0.82 10.16
N GLY A 20 -19.00 1.12 9.67
CA GLY A 20 -19.33 2.37 8.97
C GLY A 20 -19.76 3.52 9.89
N SER A 21 -20.01 3.26 11.18
CA SER A 21 -20.39 4.29 12.15
C SER A 21 -19.16 4.99 12.74
N THR A 22 -19.30 6.26 13.12
CA THR A 22 -18.25 7.03 13.83
C THR A 22 -17.74 6.29 15.09
N THR A 23 -18.62 5.56 15.78
CA THR A 23 -18.28 4.74 16.95
C THR A 23 -17.42 3.53 16.59
N GLY A 24 -17.71 2.82 15.50
CA GLY A 24 -16.86 1.71 15.05
C GLY A 24 -15.56 2.16 14.41
N MET A 25 -15.51 3.34 13.77
CA MET A 25 -14.24 3.94 13.35
C MET A 25 -13.37 4.31 14.56
N LEU A 26 -13.96 4.82 15.64
CA LEU A 26 -13.26 5.07 16.90
C LEU A 26 -12.76 3.78 17.56
N ALA A 27 -13.59 2.73 17.60
CA ALA A 27 -13.19 1.43 18.11
C ALA A 27 -12.09 0.77 17.25
N ALA A 28 -12.17 0.90 15.92
CA ALA A 28 -11.12 0.46 15.00
C ALA A 28 -9.83 1.25 15.20
N GLY A 29 -9.92 2.57 15.40
CA GLY A 29 -8.77 3.44 15.70
C GLY A 29 -8.08 3.06 17.00
N LEU A 30 -8.84 2.78 18.07
CA LEU A 30 -8.29 2.31 19.34
C LEU A 30 -7.74 0.88 19.24
N GLY A 31 -8.41 0.00 18.48
CA GLY A 31 -7.91 -1.34 18.19
C GLY A 31 -6.58 -1.30 17.43
N ALA A 32 -6.42 -0.36 16.49
CA ALA A 32 -5.20 -0.17 15.72
C ALA A 32 -3.99 0.20 16.62
N ILE A 33 -4.20 0.86 17.76
CA ILE A 33 -3.12 1.18 18.72
C ILE A 33 -2.46 -0.10 19.26
N ILE A 34 -3.22 -1.18 19.44
CA ILE A 34 -2.70 -2.46 19.96
C ILE A 34 -2.27 -3.37 18.80
N VAL A 35 -3.09 -3.42 17.75
CA VAL A 35 -2.89 -4.36 16.63
C VAL A 35 -1.72 -3.95 15.74
N MET A 36 -1.57 -2.64 15.44
CA MET A 36 -0.50 -2.17 14.55
C MET A 36 0.91 -2.45 15.08
N PRO A 37 1.24 -2.21 16.37
CA PRO A 37 2.55 -2.57 16.91
C PRO A 37 2.88 -4.06 16.79
N ILE A 38 1.90 -4.94 17.01
CA ILE A 38 2.10 -6.39 16.88
C ILE A 38 2.48 -6.75 15.45
N PHE A 39 1.73 -6.25 14.46
CA PHE A 39 2.06 -6.47 13.05
C PHE A 39 3.37 -5.79 12.65
N ALA A 40 3.70 -4.63 13.21
CA ALA A 40 4.97 -3.95 12.97
C ALA A 40 6.16 -4.78 13.47
N VAL A 41 6.06 -5.39 14.67
CA VAL A 41 7.08 -6.28 15.20
C VAL A 41 7.24 -7.52 14.31
N ILE A 42 6.14 -8.18 13.97
CA ILE A 42 6.16 -9.36 13.09
C ILE A 42 6.75 -9.00 11.73
N GLY A 43 6.31 -7.89 11.15
CA GLY A 43 6.81 -7.36 9.88
C GLY A 43 8.30 -7.04 9.93
N ALA A 44 8.80 -6.50 11.06
CA ALA A 44 10.23 -6.24 11.24
C ALA A 44 11.04 -7.54 11.21
N PHE A 45 10.60 -8.61 11.88
CA PHE A 45 11.28 -9.90 11.84
C PHE A 45 11.31 -10.49 10.42
N ILE A 46 10.17 -10.43 9.71
CA ILE A 46 10.06 -10.92 8.33
C ILE A 46 10.95 -10.11 7.39
N GLY A 47 10.88 -8.77 7.47
CA GLY A 47 11.73 -7.89 6.68
C GLY A 47 13.22 -8.18 6.91
N ALA A 48 13.61 -8.39 8.17
CA ALA A 48 15.00 -8.65 8.51
C ALA A 48 15.45 -10.00 7.97
N ALA A 49 14.56 -10.99 7.90
CA ALA A 49 14.85 -12.29 7.31
C ALA A 49 15.09 -12.17 5.81
N ILE A 50 14.28 -11.37 5.11
CA ILE A 50 14.47 -11.10 3.69
C ILE A 50 15.81 -10.39 3.46
N LEU A 51 16.12 -9.34 4.22
CA LEU A 51 17.40 -8.63 4.11
C LEU A 51 18.60 -9.52 4.45
N PHE A 52 18.48 -10.37 5.48
CA PHE A 52 19.50 -11.35 5.84
C PHE A 52 19.80 -12.28 4.66
N VAL A 53 18.77 -12.82 4.00
CA VAL A 53 18.94 -13.65 2.79
C VAL A 53 19.61 -12.86 1.67
N ILE A 54 19.20 -11.63 1.42
CA ILE A 54 19.82 -10.76 0.39
C ILE A 54 21.31 -10.56 0.69
N TRP A 55 21.67 -10.22 1.92
CA TRP A 55 23.08 -10.08 2.31
C TRP A 55 23.84 -11.39 2.21
N ARG A 56 23.20 -12.54 2.49
CA ARG A 56 23.82 -13.86 2.31
C ARG A 56 24.09 -14.18 0.85
N LEU A 57 23.19 -13.80 -0.07
CA LEU A 57 23.39 -13.91 -1.52
C LEU A 57 24.50 -12.98 -2.01
N MET A 58 24.69 -11.83 -1.36
CA MET A 58 25.85 -10.94 -1.56
C MET A 58 27.14 -11.45 -0.88
N GLY A 59 27.09 -12.65 -0.29
CA GLY A 59 28.22 -13.34 0.34
C GLY A 59 28.55 -12.88 1.76
N SER A 60 27.68 -12.13 2.43
CA SER A 60 27.94 -11.66 3.79
C SER A 60 28.13 -12.83 4.75
N GLY A 61 29.14 -12.73 5.63
CA GLY A 61 29.42 -13.70 6.69
C GLY A 61 28.60 -13.50 7.96
N GLU A 62 28.00 -12.33 8.13
CA GLU A 62 27.29 -11.92 9.35
C GLU A 62 26.04 -12.76 9.65
N ASP A 63 25.60 -12.71 10.89
CA ASP A 63 24.42 -13.42 11.39
C ASP A 63 23.11 -12.63 11.23
N TYR A 64 22.01 -13.29 11.56
CA TYR A 64 20.69 -12.68 11.50
C TYR A 64 20.52 -11.53 12.49
N GLU A 65 21.14 -11.62 13.68
CA GLU A 65 21.07 -10.57 14.70
C GLU A 65 21.66 -9.26 14.16
N THR A 66 22.82 -9.34 13.49
CA THR A 66 23.47 -8.20 12.86
C THR A 66 22.59 -7.60 11.76
N ALA A 67 22.01 -8.44 10.89
CA ALA A 67 21.08 -8.00 9.86
C ALA A 67 19.82 -7.31 10.44
N PHE A 68 19.24 -7.88 11.51
CA PHE A 68 18.09 -7.33 12.21
C PHE A 68 18.41 -5.97 12.83
N ARG A 69 19.58 -5.82 13.47
CA ARG A 69 20.04 -4.55 14.06
C ARG A 69 20.23 -3.47 12.99
N CYS A 70 20.81 -3.82 11.85
CA CYS A 70 20.94 -2.92 10.70
C CYS A 70 19.54 -2.44 10.25
N GLN A 71 18.59 -3.35 10.03
CA GLN A 71 17.23 -2.96 9.65
C GLN A 71 16.54 -2.11 10.73
N ALA A 72 16.65 -2.49 12.00
CA ALA A 72 16.02 -1.76 13.10
C ALA A 72 16.56 -0.32 13.19
N SER A 73 17.85 -0.10 12.88
CA SER A 73 18.42 1.25 12.84
C SER A 73 17.83 2.12 11.72
N VAL A 74 17.36 1.51 10.63
CA VAL A 74 16.63 2.20 9.55
C VAL A 74 15.25 2.68 10.03
N ALA A 75 14.67 2.10 11.09
CA ALA A 75 13.42 2.64 11.65
C ALA A 75 13.58 4.06 12.24
N ALA A 76 14.82 4.50 12.51
CA ALA A 76 15.08 5.86 12.97
C ALA A 76 14.68 6.95 11.96
N ILE A 77 14.52 6.60 10.67
CA ILE A 77 14.04 7.57 9.66
C ILE A 77 12.52 7.78 9.73
N TYR A 78 11.75 6.92 10.43
CA TYR A 78 10.28 6.98 10.40
C TYR A 78 9.65 8.36 10.74
N PRO A 79 10.18 9.14 11.70
CA PRO A 79 9.66 10.48 11.95
C PRO A 79 9.81 11.41 10.73
N VAL A 80 10.92 11.28 9.98
CA VAL A 80 11.18 12.06 8.78
C VAL A 80 10.27 11.61 7.64
N THR A 81 10.11 10.29 7.46
CA THR A 81 9.24 9.75 6.41
C THR A 81 7.78 10.10 6.64
N ALA A 82 7.33 10.19 7.90
CA ALA A 82 5.98 10.63 8.25
C ALA A 82 5.70 12.08 7.81
N LEU A 83 6.68 12.97 7.92
CA LEU A 83 6.57 14.35 7.42
C LEU A 83 6.58 14.41 5.89
N LEU A 84 7.43 13.61 5.26
CA LEU A 84 7.53 13.55 3.80
C LEU A 84 6.26 12.99 3.14
N ALA A 85 5.52 12.13 3.83
CA ALA A 85 4.27 11.55 3.34
C ALA A 85 3.18 12.58 3.00
N ILE A 86 3.32 13.84 3.46
CA ILE A 86 2.41 14.94 3.10
C ILE A 86 2.46 15.24 1.60
N VAL A 87 3.58 14.96 0.92
CA VAL A 87 3.76 15.24 -0.51
C VAL A 87 3.59 13.94 -1.30
N PRO A 88 2.48 13.76 -2.05
CA PRO A 88 2.23 12.59 -2.89
C PRO A 88 3.39 12.26 -3.82
N TYR A 89 3.65 10.97 -4.04
CA TYR A 89 4.75 10.44 -4.85
C TYR A 89 6.17 10.81 -4.35
N LEU A 90 6.48 12.09 -4.14
CA LEU A 90 7.78 12.57 -3.67
C LEU A 90 8.14 12.02 -2.30
N GLY A 91 7.18 11.99 -1.36
CA GLY A 91 7.42 11.44 -0.04
C GLY A 91 7.85 9.98 -0.09
N THR A 92 7.17 9.19 -0.92
CA THR A 92 7.48 7.77 -1.15
C THR A 92 8.84 7.59 -1.84
N ILE A 93 9.12 8.36 -2.89
CA ILE A 93 10.39 8.30 -3.63
C ILE A 93 11.56 8.61 -2.69
N ILE A 94 11.48 9.70 -1.93
CA ILE A 94 12.55 10.11 -1.01
C ILE A 94 12.74 9.06 0.09
N THR A 95 11.64 8.55 0.65
CA THR A 95 11.69 7.50 1.69
C THR A 95 12.41 6.25 1.19
N ILE A 96 12.05 5.75 0.01
CA ILE A 96 12.68 4.55 -0.57
C ILE A 96 14.14 4.81 -0.93
N ALA A 97 14.45 5.96 -1.55
CA ALA A 97 15.81 6.33 -1.92
C ALA A 97 16.72 6.44 -0.68
N TRP A 98 16.24 7.06 0.39
CA TRP A 98 16.97 7.16 1.65
C TRP A 98 17.15 5.77 2.29
N GLY A 99 16.09 4.97 2.38
CA GLY A 99 16.16 3.61 2.89
C GLY A 99 17.21 2.76 2.15
N ALA A 100 17.23 2.83 0.82
CA ALA A 100 18.22 2.14 0.00
C ALA A 100 19.64 2.67 0.24
N PHE A 101 19.82 3.99 0.38
CA PHE A 101 21.11 4.57 0.76
C PHE A 101 21.62 4.01 2.10
N LEU A 102 20.77 3.93 3.13
CA LEU A 102 21.16 3.36 4.42
C LEU A 102 21.49 1.88 4.34
N LEU A 103 20.77 1.11 3.53
CA LEU A 103 21.08 -0.30 3.29
C LEU A 103 22.41 -0.48 2.54
N VAL A 104 22.76 0.43 1.63
CA VAL A 104 24.09 0.45 1.00
C VAL A 104 25.17 0.74 2.05
N GLU A 105 24.98 1.73 2.93
CA GLU A 105 25.95 2.03 3.99
C GLU A 105 26.10 0.87 4.98
N ALA A 106 25.01 0.23 5.39
CA ALA A 106 25.05 -0.97 6.25
C ALA A 106 25.79 -2.12 5.55
N SER A 107 25.56 -2.30 4.24
CA SER A 107 26.24 -3.34 3.45
C SER A 107 27.75 -3.15 3.43
N VAL A 108 28.22 -1.90 3.30
CA VAL A 108 29.65 -1.59 3.21
C VAL A 108 30.30 -1.59 4.60
N SER A 109 29.70 -0.90 5.57
CA SER A 109 30.30 -0.67 6.89
C SER A 109 30.19 -1.85 7.84
N VAL A 110 29.08 -2.60 7.80
CA VAL A 110 28.82 -3.71 8.73
C VAL A 110 29.05 -5.04 8.03
N HIS A 111 28.46 -5.24 6.85
CA HIS A 111 28.59 -6.52 6.15
C HIS A 111 29.86 -6.65 5.30
N GLY A 112 30.68 -5.59 5.18
CA GLY A 112 31.94 -5.61 4.42
C GLY A 112 31.78 -5.92 2.93
N ARG A 113 30.65 -5.51 2.32
CA ARG A 113 30.38 -5.74 0.90
C ARG A 113 31.00 -4.66 0.04
N GLU A 114 31.33 -5.00 -1.21
CA GLU A 114 31.74 -4.01 -2.19
C GLU A 114 30.62 -2.99 -2.43
N ARG A 115 30.96 -1.69 -2.37
CA ARG A 115 30.00 -0.60 -2.55
C ARG A 115 29.26 -0.68 -3.88
N LYS A 116 29.95 -1.02 -4.96
CA LYS A 116 29.35 -1.17 -6.29
C LYS A 116 28.26 -2.25 -6.29
N THR A 117 28.55 -3.41 -5.72
CA THR A 117 27.57 -4.51 -5.60
C THR A 117 26.39 -4.11 -4.73
N ALA A 118 26.63 -3.48 -3.58
CA ALA A 118 25.55 -2.99 -2.72
C ALA A 118 24.66 -1.95 -3.42
N GLN A 119 25.24 -1.00 -4.13
CA GLN A 119 24.51 0.01 -4.89
C GLN A 119 23.64 -0.60 -6.00
N ILE A 120 24.16 -1.61 -6.71
CA ILE A 120 23.37 -2.30 -7.74
C ILE A 120 22.19 -3.05 -7.11
N VAL A 121 22.43 -3.87 -6.09
CA VAL A 121 21.38 -4.69 -5.46
C VAL A 121 20.29 -3.82 -4.85
N PHE A 122 20.67 -2.90 -3.95
CA PHE A 122 19.68 -2.05 -3.27
C PHE A 122 19.12 -0.94 -4.17
N GLY A 123 19.87 -0.50 -5.18
CA GLY A 123 19.39 0.47 -6.17
C GLY A 123 18.31 -0.14 -7.08
N VAL A 124 18.50 -1.38 -7.57
CA VAL A 124 17.47 -2.07 -8.34
C VAL A 124 16.23 -2.33 -7.49
N LEU A 125 16.39 -2.79 -6.24
CA LEU A 125 15.26 -2.97 -5.32
C LEU A 125 14.52 -1.65 -5.07
N ALA A 126 15.24 -0.54 -4.90
CA ALA A 126 14.65 0.78 -4.72
C ALA A 126 13.82 1.21 -5.93
N VAL A 127 14.36 1.06 -7.15
CA VAL A 127 13.65 1.40 -8.38
C VAL A 127 12.38 0.57 -8.52
N LEU A 128 12.46 -0.74 -8.28
CA LEU A 128 11.29 -1.63 -8.31
C LEU A 128 10.23 -1.18 -7.30
N MET A 129 10.63 -0.91 -6.05
CA MET A 129 9.71 -0.43 -5.03
C MET A 129 9.07 0.92 -5.38
N ILE A 130 9.82 1.86 -5.95
CA ILE A 130 9.31 3.16 -6.38
C ILE A 130 8.24 2.98 -7.45
N LEU A 131 8.52 2.19 -8.48
CA LEU A 131 7.58 1.94 -9.57
C LEU A 131 6.30 1.26 -9.07
N SER A 132 6.44 0.22 -8.23
CA SER A 132 5.29 -0.48 -7.63
C SER A 132 4.44 0.44 -6.75
N ASN A 133 5.07 1.28 -5.93
CA ASN A 133 4.32 2.21 -5.08
C ASN A 133 3.63 3.32 -5.88
N ILE A 134 4.27 3.89 -6.90
CA ILE A 134 3.64 4.89 -7.76
C ILE A 134 2.45 4.27 -8.51
N ALA A 135 2.59 3.05 -9.02
CA ALA A 135 1.50 2.34 -9.68
C ALA A 135 0.33 2.09 -8.71
N SER A 136 0.62 1.65 -7.48
CA SER A 136 -0.39 1.44 -6.43
C SER A 136 -1.06 2.74 -6.01
N GLU A 137 -0.30 3.83 -5.85
CA GLU A 137 -0.85 5.14 -5.50
C GLU A 137 -1.75 5.70 -6.62
N ARG A 138 -1.36 5.51 -7.89
CA ARG A 138 -2.20 5.86 -9.04
C ARG A 138 -3.49 5.03 -9.07
N ALA A 139 -3.39 3.72 -8.84
CA ALA A 139 -4.55 2.83 -8.80
C ALA A 139 -5.50 3.19 -7.65
N ALA A 140 -4.96 3.47 -6.46
CA ALA A 140 -5.73 3.90 -5.29
C ALA A 140 -6.46 5.23 -5.56
N ARG A 141 -5.77 6.22 -6.15
CA ARG A 141 -6.39 7.50 -6.51
C ARG A 141 -7.43 7.38 -7.61
N GLN A 142 -7.23 6.49 -8.59
CA GLN A 142 -8.24 6.21 -9.61
C GLN A 142 -9.47 5.53 -9.00
N MET A 143 -9.24 4.58 -8.08
CA MET A 143 -10.30 3.91 -7.33
C MET A 143 -11.08 4.91 -6.47
N GLU A 144 -10.41 5.80 -5.75
CA GLU A 144 -11.03 6.85 -4.95
C GLU A 144 -11.93 7.76 -5.81
N ARG A 145 -11.47 8.20 -6.98
CA ARG A 145 -12.31 8.97 -7.92
C ARG A 145 -13.54 8.19 -8.37
N ARG A 146 -13.39 6.90 -8.69
CA ARG A 146 -14.52 6.03 -9.07
C ARG A 146 -15.48 5.80 -7.91
N PHE A 147 -14.98 5.64 -6.69
CA PHE A 147 -15.82 5.51 -5.50
C PHE A 147 -16.56 6.80 -5.15
N GLN A 148 -15.97 7.97 -5.38
CA GLN A 148 -16.67 9.25 -5.26
C GLN A 148 -17.77 9.38 -6.32
N ASP A 149 -17.49 8.94 -7.55
CA ASP A 149 -18.48 8.93 -8.63
C ASP A 149 -19.65 8.01 -8.26
N VAL A 150 -19.39 6.79 -7.77
CA VAL A 150 -20.41 5.83 -7.29
C VAL A 150 -21.10 6.28 -6.00
N GLY A 151 -20.42 6.97 -5.07
CA GLY A 151 -21.07 7.59 -3.90
C GLY A 151 -22.01 8.74 -4.31
N GLN A 152 -21.77 9.36 -5.46
CA GLN A 152 -22.73 10.25 -6.10
C GLN A 152 -23.97 9.50 -6.62
N PHE A 153 -23.88 8.19 -6.87
CA PHE A 153 -25.02 7.32 -7.18
C PHE A 153 -25.82 6.94 -5.92
N GLU A 154 -25.30 6.98 -4.70
CA GLU A 154 -26.13 6.80 -3.49
C GLU A 154 -27.10 7.98 -3.28
N ASN A 155 -26.80 9.16 -3.82
CA ASN A 155 -27.76 10.27 -3.95
C ASN A 155 -28.72 10.10 -5.16
N MET A 156 -28.82 8.91 -5.77
CA MET A 156 -29.80 8.60 -6.83
C MET A 156 -31.23 8.43 -6.35
N GLU A 157 -31.47 8.28 -5.05
CA GLU A 157 -32.87 8.22 -4.55
C GLU A 157 -33.64 9.52 -4.86
N ASP A 158 -32.93 10.63 -5.16
CA ASP A 158 -33.51 11.93 -5.56
C ASP A 158 -33.33 12.28 -7.05
N MET A 159 -32.68 11.44 -7.88
CA MET A 159 -32.51 11.70 -9.32
C MET A 159 -33.60 11.03 -10.17
N SER A 160 -34.01 11.67 -11.27
CA SER A 160 -35.01 11.08 -12.16
C SER A 160 -34.47 9.80 -12.82
N PRO A 161 -35.32 8.79 -13.10
CA PRO A 161 -34.91 7.52 -13.73
C PRO A 161 -34.15 7.70 -15.06
N GLU A 162 -34.43 8.80 -15.77
CA GLU A 162 -33.80 9.15 -17.03
C GLU A 162 -32.37 9.68 -16.85
N GLU A 163 -32.12 10.45 -15.79
CA GLU A 163 -30.81 11.01 -15.48
C GLU A 163 -29.85 9.94 -14.92
N ALA A 164 -30.38 9.01 -14.12
CA ALA A 164 -29.64 7.83 -13.67
C ALA A 164 -29.26 6.92 -14.86
N GLY A 165 -30.18 6.70 -15.80
CA GLY A 165 -29.93 5.95 -17.03
C GLY A 165 -28.85 6.59 -17.92
N ARG A 166 -28.86 7.92 -18.05
CA ARG A 166 -27.84 8.66 -18.81
C ARG A 166 -26.46 8.59 -18.16
N LYS A 167 -26.35 8.82 -16.85
CA LYS A 167 -25.08 8.73 -16.10
C LYS A 167 -24.49 7.32 -16.13
N MET A 168 -25.33 6.30 -16.02
CA MET A 168 -24.88 4.92 -16.13
C MET A 168 -24.43 4.57 -17.56
N GLY A 169 -25.12 5.09 -18.58
CA GLY A 169 -24.70 4.97 -19.98
C GLY A 169 -23.35 5.63 -20.26
N GLU A 170 -23.10 6.82 -19.71
CA GLU A 170 -21.81 7.50 -19.80
C GLU A 170 -20.69 6.74 -19.08
N PHE A 171 -20.99 6.15 -17.91
CA PHE A 171 -20.06 5.28 -17.20
C PHE A 171 -19.69 4.03 -18.01
N PHE A 172 -20.68 3.32 -18.58
CA PHE A 172 -20.44 2.14 -19.40
C PHE A 172 -19.63 2.46 -20.67
N LYS A 173 -19.96 3.58 -21.34
CA LYS A 173 -19.20 4.03 -22.51
C LYS A 173 -17.75 4.39 -22.17
N GLY A 174 -17.53 5.06 -21.02
CA GLY A 174 -16.18 5.36 -20.54
C GLY A 174 -15.36 4.11 -20.19
N LEU A 175 -16.00 3.05 -19.69
CA LEU A 175 -15.35 1.76 -19.46
C LEU A 175 -14.98 1.07 -20.79
N GLU A 176 -15.88 1.07 -21.76
CA GLU A 176 -15.66 0.48 -23.09
C GLU A 176 -14.50 1.20 -23.83
N GLU A 177 -14.47 2.53 -23.81
CA GLU A 177 -13.38 3.32 -24.38
C GLU A 177 -12.03 3.06 -23.68
N SER A 178 -12.02 2.87 -22.35
CA SER A 178 -10.80 2.52 -21.62
C SER A 178 -10.31 1.10 -21.92
N SER A 179 -11.24 0.17 -22.14
CA SER A 179 -10.94 -1.22 -22.52
C SER A 179 -10.36 -1.30 -23.94
N ASN A 180 -10.95 -0.57 -24.90
CA ASN A 180 -10.43 -0.51 -26.26
C ASN A 180 -9.07 0.18 -26.36
N ARG A 181 -8.86 1.27 -25.59
CA ARG A 181 -7.56 1.96 -25.57
C ARG A 181 -6.45 1.14 -24.88
N SER A 182 -6.82 0.20 -24.01
CA SER A 182 -5.88 -0.76 -23.41
C SER A 182 -5.51 -1.92 -24.34
N ALA A 183 -6.36 -2.25 -25.32
CA ALA A 183 -6.09 -3.27 -26.33
C ALA A 183 -5.25 -2.75 -27.51
N ASP A 184 -5.31 -1.45 -27.80
CA ASP A 184 -4.56 -0.81 -28.89
C ASP A 184 -3.15 -0.33 -28.48
N GLY A 185 -2.85 -0.31 -27.18
CA GLY A 185 -1.56 0.12 -26.62
C GLY A 185 -0.46 -0.95 -26.56
N ASP A 186 -0.75 -2.18 -27.00
CA ASP A 186 0.21 -3.29 -27.10
C ASP A 186 0.71 -3.52 -28.55
N ALA A 187 0.45 -2.56 -29.46
CA ALA A 187 0.79 -2.66 -30.89
C ALA A 187 1.82 -1.63 -31.40
N ASP A 188 2.60 -0.97 -30.53
CA ASP A 188 3.77 -0.15 -30.91
C ASP A 188 4.95 -0.31 -29.94
#